data_AF-A0A520F007-F1
#
_entry.id   AF-A0A520F007-F1
#
_cell.length_a   1.000
_cell.length_b   1.000
_cell.length_c   1.000
_cell.angle_alpha   90.00
_cell.angle_beta   90.00
_cell.angle_gamma   90.00
#
_symmetry.space_group_name_H-M   'P 1'
#
loop_
_entity.id
_entity.type
_entity.pdbx_description
1 polymer ?
#
loop_
_entity_poly.entity_id
_entity_poly.type
_entity_poly.pdbx_seq_one_letter_code
_entity_poly.pdbx_strand_id
1 'polypeptide(L)'
;DKACIEECPVDCIYEGGRMLYIHPDECVDCGACEPVCPVEAIFYEDDVPDQWNGYIAANVDFFDDLGSPGGAAKLGKVDYDPPFIKALPPMGED
;
A
#
# COMPACT_ATOMS: atom_id res chain seq x y z
N ASP A 1 5.54 -7.52 8.36
CA ASP A 1 6.69 -6.61 8.37
C ASP A 1 6.22 -5.22 7.90
N LYS A 2 6.94 -4.13 8.22
CA LYS A 2 6.59 -2.74 7.83
C LYS A 2 7.82 -1.93 7.36
N ALA A 3 8.92 -2.59 7.00
CA ALA A 3 10.18 -1.93 6.61
C ALA A 3 10.02 -0.89 5.50
N CYS A 4 9.10 -1.11 4.55
CA CYS A 4 8.83 -0.17 3.46
C CYS A 4 8.44 1.24 3.92
N ILE A 5 7.75 1.38 5.07
CA ILE A 5 7.37 2.69 5.62
C ILE A 5 8.62 3.50 6.03
N GLU A 6 9.61 2.83 6.62
CA GLU A 6 10.83 3.48 7.12
C GLU A 6 11.70 4.04 5.99
N GLU A 7 11.61 3.43 4.79
CA GLU A 7 12.41 3.81 3.63
C GLU A 7 11.72 4.84 2.72
N CYS A 8 10.42 5.10 2.89
CA CYS A 8 9.69 6.03 2.03
C CYS A 8 10.01 7.49 2.39
N PRO A 9 10.71 8.26 1.52
CA PRO A 9 11.16 9.62 1.85
C PRO A 9 10.04 10.66 1.94
N VAL A 10 8.85 10.32 1.42
CA VAL A 10 7.66 11.17 1.39
C VAL A 10 6.54 10.65 2.30
N ASP A 11 6.80 9.59 3.08
CA ASP A 11 5.85 9.02 4.04
C ASP A 11 4.48 8.66 3.40
N CYS A 12 4.49 8.16 2.16
CA CYS A 12 3.28 7.90 1.37
C CYS A 12 2.75 6.46 1.44
N ILE A 13 3.19 5.66 2.43
CA ILE A 13 2.76 4.26 2.61
C ILE A 13 1.90 4.15 3.86
N TYR A 14 0.59 3.99 3.66
CA TYR A 14 -0.43 4.07 4.68
C TYR A 14 -0.85 2.68 5.18
N GLU A 15 -1.13 2.55 6.47
CA GLU A 15 -1.52 1.28 7.09
C GLU A 15 -3.05 1.13 7.13
N GLY A 16 -3.56 0.15 6.38
CA GLY A 16 -4.95 -0.29 6.48
C GLY A 16 -5.17 -1.42 7.49
N GLY A 17 -6.40 -1.93 7.50
CA GLY A 17 -6.83 -3.10 8.27
C GLY A 17 -6.19 -4.40 7.82
N ARG A 18 -5.95 -4.56 6.51
CA ARG A 18 -5.50 -5.83 5.89
C ARG A 18 -4.08 -5.78 5.33
N MET A 19 -3.66 -4.65 4.77
CA MET A 19 -2.34 -4.45 4.16
C MET A 19 -1.91 -2.98 4.23
N LEU A 20 -0.75 -2.68 3.65
CA LEU A 20 -0.26 -1.31 3.46
C LEU A 20 -0.56 -0.84 2.03
N TYR A 21 -0.77 0.45 1.85
CA TYR A 21 -1.18 1.06 0.58
C TYR A 21 -0.28 2.25 0.23
N ILE A 22 0.23 2.31 -0.99
CA ILE A 22 1.02 3.42 -1.52
C ILE A 22 0.08 4.45 -2.12
N HIS A 23 0.14 5.70 -1.64
CA HIS A 23 -0.66 6.78 -2.21
C HIS A 23 -0.15 7.15 -3.60
N PRO A 24 -0.97 7.04 -4.67
CA PRO A 24 -0.53 7.22 -6.05
C PRO A 24 -0.04 8.65 -6.33
N ASP A 25 -0.77 9.67 -5.85
CA ASP A 25 -0.39 11.07 -6.10
C ASP A 25 0.72 11.62 -5.19
N GLU A 26 1.05 10.92 -4.10
CA GLU A 26 2.13 11.33 -3.19
C GLU A 26 3.44 10.59 -3.49
N CYS A 27 3.35 9.42 -4.12
CA CYS A 27 4.51 8.66 -4.56
C CYS A 27 5.32 9.47 -5.58
N VAL A 28 6.65 9.44 -5.42
CA VAL A 28 7.60 10.16 -6.29
C VAL A 28 8.58 9.21 -6.98
N ASP A 29 8.21 7.93 -7.09
CA ASP A 29 8.98 6.88 -7.78
C ASP A 29 10.44 6.76 -7.32
N CYS A 30 10.68 6.91 -6.02
CA CYS A 30 12.02 6.82 -5.46
C CYS A 30 12.59 5.39 -5.41
N GLY A 31 11.71 4.37 -5.42
CA GLY A 31 12.07 2.94 -5.42
C GLY A 31 12.65 2.39 -4.12
N ALA A 32 12.81 3.17 -3.05
CA ALA A 32 13.48 2.74 -1.82
C ALA A 32 12.70 1.64 -1.04
N CYS A 33 11.38 1.60 -1.19
CA CYS A 33 10.51 0.65 -0.50
C CYS A 33 10.51 -0.77 -1.10
N GLU A 34 10.77 -0.91 -2.41
CA GLU A 34 10.74 -2.20 -3.12
C GLU A 34 11.77 -3.21 -2.59
N PRO A 35 13.08 -2.89 -2.51
CA PRO A 35 14.10 -3.89 -2.19
C PRO A 35 14.09 -4.32 -0.73
N VAL A 36 13.37 -3.60 0.14
CA VAL A 36 13.28 -3.91 1.58
C VAL A 36 12.06 -4.76 1.93
N CYS A 37 11.14 -5.02 0.99
CA CYS A 37 9.98 -5.85 1.26
C CYS A 37 10.39 -7.34 1.33
N PRO A 38 10.30 -8.00 2.50
CA PRO A 38 10.79 -9.37 2.65
C PRO A 38 9.96 -10.44 1.92
N VAL A 39 8.81 -10.04 1.37
CA VAL A 39 7.87 -10.90 0.64
C VAL A 39 7.61 -10.39 -0.78
N GLU A 40 8.44 -9.46 -1.28
CA GLU A 40 8.40 -8.97 -2.67
C GLU A 40 7.00 -8.49 -3.10
N ALA A 41 6.33 -7.71 -2.24
CA ALA A 41 4.94 -7.27 -2.46
C ALA A 41 4.81 -5.90 -3.15
N ILE A 42 5.92 -5.20 -3.42
CA ILE A 42 5.94 -3.85 -3.97
C ILE A 42 6.50 -3.92 -5.39
N PHE A 43 5.80 -3.32 -6.33
CA PHE A 43 6.17 -3.26 -7.74
C PHE A 43 5.99 -1.82 -8.24
N TYR A 44 6.72 -1.44 -9.29
CA TYR A 44 6.29 -0.31 -10.11
C TYR A 44 4.98 -0.68 -10.81
N GLU A 45 4.14 0.32 -11.12
CA GLU A 45 2.82 0.10 -11.74
C GLU A 45 2.89 -0.78 -12.99
N ASP A 46 3.86 -0.52 -13.86
CA ASP A 46 4.08 -1.26 -15.12
C ASP A 46 4.61 -2.69 -14.91
N ASP A 47 5.11 -3.01 -13.71
CA ASP A 47 5.72 -4.30 -13.37
C ASP A 47 4.81 -5.20 -12.52
N VAL A 48 3.57 -4.75 -12.22
CA VAL A 48 2.61 -5.55 -11.46
C VAL A 48 2.25 -6.82 -12.25
N PRO A 49 2.43 -8.03 -11.67
CA PRO A 49 2.03 -9.27 -12.32
C PRO A 49 0.53 -9.30 -12.67
N ASP A 50 0.18 -9.89 -13.82
CA ASP A 50 -1.20 -9.89 -14.33
C ASP A 50 -2.24 -10.38 -13.31
N GLN A 51 -1.90 -11.39 -12.50
CA GLN A 51 -2.79 -11.92 -11.47
C GLN A 51 -3.09 -10.94 -10.33
N TRP A 52 -2.31 -9.87 -10.20
CA TRP A 52 -2.39 -8.87 -9.14
C TRP A 52 -2.73 -7.47 -9.65
N ASN A 53 -3.09 -7.30 -10.93
CA ASN A 53 -3.50 -6.00 -11.50
C ASN A 53 -4.61 -5.29 -10.70
N GLY A 54 -5.51 -6.04 -10.03
CA GLY A 54 -6.54 -5.47 -9.17
C GLY A 54 -6.00 -4.68 -7.96
N TYR A 55 -4.75 -4.90 -7.56
CA TYR A 55 -4.13 -4.17 -6.45
C TYR A 55 -3.72 -2.75 -6.81
N ILE A 56 -3.54 -2.41 -8.10
CA ILE A 56 -3.32 -1.02 -8.52
C ILE A 56 -4.54 -0.18 -8.11
N ALA A 57 -5.73 -0.62 -8.51
CA ALA A 57 -6.99 0.02 -8.11
C ALA A 57 -7.16 0.02 -6.58
N ALA A 58 -6.81 -1.07 -5.89
CA ALA A 58 -6.92 -1.12 -4.43
C ALA A 58 -6.03 -0.07 -3.72
N ASN A 59 -4.87 0.26 -4.28
CA ASN A 59 -4.03 1.34 -3.74
C ASN A 59 -4.66 2.71 -3.96
N VAL A 60 -5.34 2.94 -5.08
CA VAL A 60 -6.07 4.19 -5.34
C VAL A 60 -7.31 4.29 -4.44
N ASP A 61 -8.17 3.27 -4.47
CA ASP A 61 -9.48 3.23 -3.80
C ASP A 61 -9.37 3.39 -2.27
N PHE A 62 -8.23 3.02 -1.67
CA PHE A 62 -7.97 3.23 -0.24
C PHE A 62 -8.06 4.71 0.17
N PHE A 63 -7.81 5.62 -0.77
CA PHE A 63 -7.76 7.07 -0.54
C PHE A 63 -9.04 7.80 -0.96
N ASP A 64 -10.08 7.11 -1.44
CA ASP A 64 -11.32 7.75 -1.91
C ASP A 64 -11.95 8.69 -0.86
N ASP A 65 -11.99 8.26 0.40
CA ASP A 65 -12.51 9.05 1.52
C ASP A 65 -11.43 9.84 2.26
N LEU A 66 -10.17 9.40 2.16
CA LEU A 66 -9.04 9.97 2.90
C LEU A 66 -8.41 11.17 2.18
N GLY A 67 -8.51 11.22 0.85
CA GLY A 67 -7.81 12.17 -0.01
C GLY A 67 -6.29 11.97 0.06
N SER A 68 -5.54 13.09 -0.01
CA SER A 68 -4.07 13.13 0.10
C SER A 68 -3.64 13.82 1.42
N PRO A 69 -3.36 13.05 2.49
CA PRO A 69 -2.97 13.56 3.81
C PRO A 69 -1.57 14.17 3.88
N GLY A 70 -0.68 13.82 2.94
CA GLY A 70 0.72 14.24 2.94
C GLY A 70 1.50 13.70 4.14
N GLY A 71 1.39 12.38 4.38
CA GLY A 71 2.19 11.64 5.36
C GLY A 71 1.39 10.68 6.24
N ALA A 72 1.70 9.39 6.14
CA ALA A 72 1.07 8.29 6.87
C ALA A 72 1.33 8.33 8.38
N ALA A 73 2.48 8.83 8.83
CA ALA A 73 2.86 8.83 10.25
C ALA A 73 1.87 9.58 11.16
N LYS A 74 1.13 10.56 10.61
CA LYS A 74 0.13 11.35 11.36
C LYS A 74 -1.19 10.60 11.60
N LEU A 75 -1.48 9.59 10.79
CA LEU A 75 -2.76 8.87 10.81
C LEU A 75 -2.65 7.55 11.59
N GLY A 76 -1.50 6.89 11.53
CA GLY A 76 -1.35 5.52 12.01
C GLY A 76 -2.23 4.56 11.21
N LYS A 77 -2.77 3.53 11.87
CA LYS A 77 -3.65 2.54 11.25
C LYS A 77 -5.07 3.08 11.09
N VAL A 78 -5.62 2.94 9.88
CA VAL A 78 -6.99 3.32 9.52
C VAL A 78 -7.75 2.15 8.88
N ASP A 79 -9.08 2.23 8.79
CA ASP A 79 -9.96 1.17 8.23
C ASP A 79 -10.62 1.62 6.92
N TYR A 80 -9.77 1.96 5.94
CA TYR A 80 -10.18 2.31 4.58
C TYR A 80 -9.86 1.23 3.55
N ASP A 81 -9.62 -0.03 3.96
CA ASP A 81 -9.38 -1.10 2.99
C ASP A 81 -10.54 -1.19 1.98
N PRO A 82 -10.27 -1.21 0.67
CA PRO A 82 -11.31 -1.32 -0.34
C PRO A 82 -12.12 -2.61 -0.24
N PRO A 83 -13.36 -2.66 -0.77
CA PRO A 83 -14.22 -3.85 -0.69
C PRO A 83 -13.55 -5.13 -1.20
N PHE A 84 -12.76 -5.03 -2.28
CA PHE A 84 -11.98 -6.15 -2.82
C PHE A 84 -11.03 -6.75 -1.77
N ILE A 85 -10.27 -5.92 -1.08
CA ILE A 85 -9.31 -6.37 -0.06
C ILE A 85 -10.03 -6.89 1.19
N LYS A 86 -11.12 -6.24 1.61
CA LYS A 86 -11.94 -6.69 2.74
C LYS A 86 -12.53 -8.08 2.50
N ALA A 87 -12.87 -8.41 1.26
CA ALA A 87 -13.48 -9.69 0.89
C ALA A 87 -12.47 -10.85 0.78
N LEU A 88 -11.17 -10.59 0.77
CA LEU A 88 -10.16 -11.66 0.69
C LEU A 88 -10.22 -12.56 1.94
N PRO A 89 -10.10 -13.89 1.78
CA PRO A 89 -10.02 -14.80 2.91
C PRO A 89 -8.81 -14.46 3.80
N PRO A 90 -8.80 -14.89 5.08
CA PRO A 90 -7.60 -14.85 5.90
C PRO A 90 -6.44 -15.57 5.20
N MET A 91 -5.24 -15.01 5.27
CA MET A 91 -4.02 -15.58 4.70
C MET A 91 -2.97 -15.75 5.81
N GLY A 92 -2.20 -16.83 5.77
CA GLY A 92 -1.12 -17.10 6.74
C GLY A 92 -1.55 -17.81 8.04
N GLU A 93 -2.63 -18.62 7.99
CA GLU A 93 -3.08 -19.47 9.12
C GLU A 93 -2.50 -20.91 9.08
N ASP A 94 -1.20 -21.05 8.76
CA ASP A 94 -0.47 -22.31 8.95
C ASP A 94 0.61 -22.16 10.04
#